data_AF-A0A924KLN6-F1
#
_entry.id   AF-A0A924KLN6-F1
#
_cell.length_a   1.000
_cell.length_b   1.000
_cell.length_c   1.000
_cell.angle_alpha   90.00
_cell.angle_beta   90.00
_cell.angle_gamma   90.00
#
_symmetry.space_group_name_H-M   'P 1'
#
loop_
_entity.id
_entity.type
_entity.pdbx_description
1 polymer ?
#
loop_
_entity_poly.entity_id
_entity_poly.type
_entity_poly.pdbx_seq_one_letter_code
_entity_poly.pdbx_strand_id
1 'polypeptide(L)'
;MFGLDPRSIILMSGVMSLLMAGMLAVMRRGYPRSIRGLNLWAMSFMLAFVGALLIGAHGKIPDAFTTILGNCAILYSAALSYWGSQRFYQQPTTHKFWAVLVALCAPVFAWLTFINPNYPLRVQVFSLVMVAILMAHTALMRRSVAVNYFARVAVVVLGIQIFFLLLRTVTLAMDNAIQGVFDPSVMQVVHLDSGIGTSTYCNESAA
;
A
#
# COMPACT_ATOMS: atom_id res chain seq x y z
N MET A 1 24.22 -2.85 10.36
CA MET A 1 24.79 -2.11 9.21
C MET A 1 23.79 -2.20 8.06
N PHE A 2 23.49 -1.06 7.41
CA PHE A 2 22.34 -0.77 6.52
C PHE A 2 20.93 -0.98 7.11
N GLY A 3 20.62 -0.25 8.19
CA GLY A 3 19.22 -0.02 8.55
C GLY A 3 18.59 0.90 7.51
N LEU A 4 17.88 0.33 6.53
CA LEU A 4 17.05 1.12 5.62
C LEU A 4 15.95 1.78 6.45
N ASP A 5 16.08 3.09 6.70
CA ASP A 5 15.06 3.89 7.36
C ASP A 5 13.73 3.70 6.61
N PRO A 6 12.64 3.27 7.29
CA PRO A 6 11.36 3.04 6.64
C PRO A 6 10.84 4.28 5.90
N ARG A 7 11.25 5.50 6.28
CA ARG A 7 10.97 6.73 5.54
C ARG A 7 11.58 6.72 4.14
N SER A 8 12.83 6.30 4.03
CA SER A 8 13.54 6.21 2.75
C SER A 8 12.87 5.20 1.81
N ILE A 9 12.36 4.08 2.34
CA ILE A 9 11.63 3.06 1.58
C ILE A 9 10.32 3.63 1.00
N ILE A 10 9.57 4.38 1.81
CA ILE A 10 8.31 5.02 1.38
C ILE A 10 8.59 6.06 0.30
N LEU A 11 9.62 6.90 0.48
CA LEU A 11 10.01 7.91 -0.51
C LEU A 11 10.45 7.28 -1.83
N MET A 12 11.27 6.22 -1.79
CA MET A 12 11.68 5.49 -2.99
C MET A 12 10.49 4.90 -3.74
N SER A 13 9.54 4.30 -3.01
CA SER A 13 8.30 3.76 -3.59
C SER A 13 7.44 4.86 -4.23
N GLY A 14 7.39 6.05 -3.61
CA GLY A 14 6.78 7.23 -4.19
C GLY A 14 7.42 7.63 -5.52
N VAL A 15 8.75 7.76 -5.56
CA VAL A 15 9.48 8.13 -6.78
C VAL A 15 9.23 7.12 -7.91
N MET A 16 9.23 5.82 -7.62
CA MET A 16 8.90 4.78 -8.60
C MET A 16 7.47 4.92 -9.13
N SER A 17 6.52 5.27 -8.27
CA SER A 17 5.15 5.56 -8.67
C SER A 17 5.07 6.78 -9.59
N LEU A 18 5.84 7.84 -9.31
CA LEU A 18 5.91 9.03 -10.16
C LEU A 18 6.49 8.69 -11.54
N LEU A 19 7.56 7.90 -11.59
CA LEU A 19 8.14 7.42 -12.86
C LEU A 19 7.11 6.61 -13.67
N MET A 20 6.37 5.73 -13.02
CA MET A 20 5.30 4.96 -13.66
C MET A 20 4.16 5.87 -14.17
N ALA A 21 3.75 6.86 -13.38
CA ALA A 21 2.76 7.85 -13.80
C ALA A 21 3.21 8.62 -15.05
N GLY A 22 4.47 9.05 -15.07
CA GLY A 22 5.10 9.71 -16.22
C GLY A 22 5.12 8.83 -17.46
N MET A 23 5.54 7.57 -17.32
CA MET A 23 5.57 6.60 -18.42
C MET A 23 4.17 6.38 -19.02
N LEU A 24 3.16 6.17 -18.18
CA LEU A 24 1.78 6.00 -18.65
C LEU A 24 1.23 7.27 -19.32
N ALA A 25 1.61 8.46 -18.84
CA ALA A 25 1.25 9.72 -19.46
C ALA A 25 1.90 9.91 -20.83
N VAL A 26 3.14 9.44 -21.02
CA VAL A 26 3.82 9.41 -22.32
C VAL A 26 3.19 8.38 -23.25
N MET A 27 2.94 7.15 -22.79
CA MET A 27 2.25 6.12 -23.57
C MET A 27 0.87 6.59 -24.03
N ARG A 28 0.14 7.35 -23.21
CA ARG A 28 -1.13 7.97 -23.61
C ARG A 28 -0.98 8.89 -24.82
N ARG A 29 0.13 9.60 -24.98
CA ARG A 29 0.37 10.47 -26.14
C ARG A 29 0.60 9.67 -27.43
N GLY A 30 1.13 8.44 -27.32
CA GLY A 30 1.43 7.55 -28.45
C GLY A 30 0.36 6.52 -28.79
N TYR A 31 -0.49 6.10 -27.84
CA TYR A 31 -1.54 5.11 -28.07
C TYR A 31 -2.85 5.75 -28.55
N PRO A 32 -3.55 5.15 -29.54
CA PRO A 32 -4.88 5.59 -29.95
C PRO A 32 -5.86 5.56 -28.75
N ARG A 33 -6.83 6.49 -28.73
CA ARG A 33 -7.84 6.65 -27.65
C ARG A 33 -8.75 5.42 -27.44
N SER A 34 -8.51 4.30 -28.13
CA SER A 34 -9.24 3.05 -28.02
C SER A 34 -9.05 2.34 -26.67
N ILE A 35 -7.89 2.51 -26.01
CA ILE A 35 -7.64 1.92 -24.68
C ILE A 35 -8.25 2.81 -23.59
N ARG A 36 -9.45 2.46 -23.16
CA ARG A 36 -10.17 3.15 -22.07
C ARG A 36 -9.57 2.73 -20.73
N GLY A 37 -9.24 3.69 -19.84
CA GLY A 37 -8.76 3.41 -18.47
C GLY A 37 -7.33 3.88 -18.16
N LEU A 38 -6.49 4.11 -19.18
CA LEU A 38 -5.08 4.51 -19.00
C LEU A 38 -4.91 5.80 -18.16
N ASN A 39 -5.82 6.76 -18.33
CA ASN A 39 -5.82 8.01 -17.55
C ASN A 39 -6.04 7.76 -16.05
N LEU A 40 -6.93 6.81 -15.72
CA LEU A 40 -7.24 6.48 -14.33
C LEU A 40 -6.03 5.80 -13.68
N TRP A 41 -5.30 4.95 -14.40
CA TRP A 41 -4.04 4.38 -13.91
C TRP A 41 -2.96 5.45 -13.69
N ALA A 42 -2.76 6.36 -14.64
CA ALA A 42 -1.81 7.45 -14.45
C ALA A 42 -2.15 8.34 -13.23
N MET A 43 -3.44 8.69 -13.07
CA MET A 43 -3.93 9.42 -11.89
C MET A 43 -3.76 8.62 -10.60
N SER A 44 -3.92 7.29 -10.64
CA SER A 44 -3.70 6.41 -9.49
C SER A 44 -2.26 6.51 -9.01
N PHE A 45 -1.29 6.33 -9.90
CA PHE A 45 0.13 6.40 -9.54
C PHE A 45 0.55 7.79 -9.08
N MET A 46 0.00 8.85 -9.70
CA MET A 46 0.23 10.22 -9.25
C MET A 46 -0.31 10.44 -7.82
N LEU A 47 -1.51 9.94 -7.53
CA LEU A 47 -2.09 10.08 -6.19
C LEU A 47 -1.35 9.20 -5.15
N ALA A 48 -0.88 8.02 -5.54
CA ALA A 48 -0.05 7.17 -4.70
C ALA A 48 1.26 7.88 -4.32
N PHE A 49 1.89 8.58 -5.27
CA PHE A 49 3.06 9.41 -5.00
C PHE A 49 2.76 10.52 -3.97
N VAL A 50 1.66 11.26 -4.15
CA VAL A 50 1.25 12.31 -3.20
C VAL A 50 0.99 11.72 -1.81
N GLY A 51 0.30 10.58 -1.73
CA GLY A 51 0.07 9.88 -0.46
C GLY A 51 1.38 9.45 0.21
N ALA A 52 2.32 8.90 -0.56
CA ALA A 52 3.63 8.51 -0.05
C ALA A 52 4.44 9.70 0.47
N LEU A 53 4.41 10.85 -0.21
CA LEU A 53 5.05 12.08 0.27
C LEU A 53 4.44 12.58 1.58
N LEU A 54 3.10 12.58 1.69
CA LEU A 54 2.40 12.99 2.91
C LEU A 54 2.78 12.09 4.10
N ILE A 55 2.83 10.78 3.89
CA ILE A 55 3.24 9.82 4.93
C ILE A 55 4.74 9.97 5.25
N GLY A 56 5.59 10.15 4.24
CA GLY A 56 7.04 10.35 4.44
C GLY A 56 7.37 11.67 5.16
N ALA A 57 6.49 12.67 5.08
CA ALA A 57 6.59 13.93 5.81
C ALA A 57 6.15 13.83 7.28
N HIS A 58 5.84 12.64 7.79
CA HIS A 58 5.44 12.41 9.18
C HIS A 58 6.47 12.96 10.17
N GLY A 59 6.02 13.77 11.12
CA GLY A 59 6.87 14.50 12.07
C GLY A 59 7.41 15.85 11.55
N LYS A 60 7.08 16.26 10.31
CA LYS A 60 7.39 17.60 9.77
C LYS A 60 6.16 18.46 9.50
N ILE A 61 5.01 17.83 9.23
CA ILE A 61 3.71 18.49 9.01
C ILE A 61 2.68 17.96 10.02
N PRO A 62 1.55 18.66 10.25
CA PRO A 62 0.58 18.23 11.25
C PRO A 62 0.05 16.83 10.96
N ASP A 63 -0.16 16.05 12.02
CA ASP A 63 -0.53 14.64 11.92
C ASP A 63 -1.85 14.40 11.17
N ALA A 64 -2.73 15.41 11.11
CA ALA A 64 -3.92 15.40 10.27
C ALA A 64 -3.59 15.13 8.79
N PHE A 65 -2.56 15.79 8.26
CA PHE A 65 -2.19 15.68 6.84
C PHE A 65 -1.49 14.35 6.54
N THR A 66 -0.59 13.91 7.42
CA THR A 66 0.15 12.65 7.21
C THR A 66 -0.75 11.44 7.43
N THR A 67 -1.58 11.49 8.47
CA THR A 67 -2.40 10.35 8.89
C THR A 67 -3.70 10.27 8.14
N ILE A 68 -4.46 11.36 8.03
CA ILE A 68 -5.80 11.30 7.43
C ILE A 68 -5.65 11.39 5.92
N LEU A 69 -5.05 12.49 5.42
CA LEU A 69 -4.94 12.71 3.97
C LEU A 69 -3.98 11.72 3.31
N GLY A 70 -2.85 11.37 3.95
CA GLY A 70 -1.93 10.36 3.44
C GLY A 70 -2.60 9.00 3.24
N ASN A 71 -3.25 8.45 4.27
CA ASN A 71 -3.91 7.15 4.18
C ASN A 71 -5.12 7.17 3.21
N CYS A 72 -5.94 8.22 3.25
CA CYS A 72 -7.06 8.36 2.31
C CYS A 72 -6.58 8.47 0.85
N ALA A 73 -5.48 9.19 0.59
CA ALA A 73 -4.89 9.29 -0.74
C ALA A 73 -4.42 7.93 -1.26
N ILE A 74 -3.76 7.13 -0.42
CA ILE A 74 -3.33 5.78 -0.78
C ILE A 74 -4.54 4.87 -1.06
N LEU A 75 -5.57 4.87 -0.20
CA LEU A 75 -6.78 4.07 -0.44
C LEU A 75 -7.50 4.50 -1.73
N TYR A 76 -7.61 5.81 -1.97
CA TYR A 76 -8.23 6.32 -3.18
C TYR A 76 -7.42 5.99 -4.44
N SER A 77 -6.09 5.95 -4.35
CA SER A 77 -5.22 5.55 -5.46
C SER A 77 -5.46 4.09 -5.88
N ALA A 78 -5.68 3.20 -4.91
CA ALA A 78 -6.04 1.81 -5.16
C ALA A 78 -7.44 1.71 -5.79
N ALA A 79 -8.41 2.50 -5.32
CA ALA A 79 -9.74 2.55 -5.91
C ALA A 79 -9.73 3.09 -7.36
N LEU A 80 -8.93 4.12 -7.65
CA LEU A 80 -8.70 4.63 -9.01
C LEU A 80 -8.10 3.54 -9.92
N SER A 81 -7.18 2.74 -9.38
CA SER A 81 -6.53 1.65 -10.13
C SER A 81 -7.55 0.58 -10.51
N TYR A 82 -8.43 0.25 -9.58
CA TYR A 82 -9.57 -0.64 -9.80
C TYR A 82 -10.53 -0.08 -10.86
N TRP A 83 -10.91 1.20 -10.80
CA TRP A 83 -11.78 1.83 -11.81
C TRP A 83 -11.12 1.88 -13.19
N GLY A 84 -9.80 2.09 -13.26
CA GLY A 84 -9.02 1.98 -14.48
C GLY A 84 -9.17 0.59 -15.11
N SER A 85 -9.08 -0.47 -14.31
CA SER A 85 -9.31 -1.84 -14.77
C SER A 85 -10.77 -2.12 -15.14
N GLN A 86 -11.76 -1.62 -14.39
CA GLN A 86 -13.18 -1.74 -14.77
C GLN A 86 -13.44 -1.13 -16.15
N ARG A 87 -12.85 0.05 -16.40
CA ARG A 87 -13.00 0.77 -17.67
C ARG A 87 -12.25 0.11 -18.83
N PHE A 88 -11.13 -0.55 -18.54
CA PHE A 88 -10.39 -1.38 -19.50
C PHE A 88 -11.19 -2.62 -19.93
N TYR A 89 -11.81 -3.31 -18.96
CA TYR A 89 -12.68 -4.47 -19.21
C TYR A 89 -14.14 -4.11 -19.57
N GLN A 90 -14.45 -2.82 -19.78
CA GLN A 90 -15.77 -2.30 -20.13
C GLN A 90 -16.91 -2.71 -19.15
N GLN A 91 -16.59 -2.89 -17.88
CA GLN A 91 -17.55 -3.22 -16.82
C GLN A 91 -18.17 -1.95 -16.20
N PRO A 92 -19.38 -2.03 -15.61
CA PRO A 92 -20.01 -0.89 -14.94
C PRO A 92 -19.12 -0.41 -13.78
N THR A 93 -18.80 0.88 -13.76
CA THR A 93 -17.93 1.47 -12.75
C THR A 93 -18.67 1.65 -11.43
N THR A 94 -18.17 1.06 -10.35
CA THR A 94 -18.73 1.19 -8.99
C THR A 94 -18.08 2.35 -8.22
N HIS A 95 -17.84 3.47 -8.90
CA HIS A 95 -17.06 4.60 -8.38
C HIS A 95 -17.67 5.23 -7.12
N LYS A 96 -19.01 5.34 -7.06
CA LYS A 96 -19.69 5.94 -5.91
C LYS A 96 -19.46 5.16 -4.62
N PHE A 97 -19.56 3.83 -4.67
CA PHE A 97 -19.40 2.98 -3.49
C PHE A 97 -18.00 3.12 -2.88
N TRP A 98 -16.97 2.97 -3.69
CA TRP A 98 -15.58 3.06 -3.22
C TRP A 98 -15.19 4.49 -2.82
N ALA A 99 -15.68 5.51 -3.52
CA ALA A 99 -15.44 6.90 -3.13
C ALA A 99 -16.09 7.23 -1.77
N VAL A 100 -17.32 6.77 -1.53
CA VAL A 100 -18.01 6.92 -0.24
C VAL A 100 -17.27 6.14 0.84
N LEU A 101 -16.85 4.90 0.58
CA LEU A 101 -16.10 4.10 1.54
C LEU A 101 -14.80 4.79 1.97
N VAL A 102 -14.03 5.32 1.02
CA VAL A 102 -12.79 6.07 1.33
C VAL A 102 -13.09 7.38 2.06
N ALA A 103 -14.17 8.08 1.69
CA ALA A 103 -14.60 9.29 2.39
C ALA A 103 -15.00 8.99 3.85
N LEU A 104 -15.63 7.85 4.11
CA LEU A 104 -15.98 7.37 5.46
C LEU A 104 -14.75 6.96 6.28
N CYS A 105 -13.64 6.59 5.63
CA CYS A 105 -12.39 6.31 6.34
C CYS A 105 -11.77 7.59 6.95
N ALA A 106 -11.98 8.76 6.34
CA ALA A 106 -11.44 10.03 6.82
C ALA A 106 -11.88 10.39 8.26
N PRO A 107 -13.18 10.38 8.61
CA PRO A 107 -13.62 10.64 9.99
C PRO A 107 -13.18 9.53 10.97
N VAL A 108 -13.11 8.27 10.52
CA VAL A 108 -12.58 7.17 11.37
C VAL A 108 -11.11 7.40 11.71
N PHE A 109 -10.29 7.77 10.72
CA PHE A 109 -8.89 8.12 10.96
C PHE A 109 -8.76 9.39 11.79
N ALA A 110 -9.61 10.40 11.61
CA ALA A 110 -9.62 11.60 12.44
C ALA A 110 -9.91 11.25 13.91
N TRP A 111 -10.93 10.41 14.17
CA TRP A 111 -11.27 9.94 15.51
C TRP A 111 -10.12 9.19 16.17
N LEU A 112 -9.51 8.25 15.44
CA LEU A 112 -8.36 7.45 15.90
C LEU A 112 -7.06 8.26 16.06
N THR A 113 -7.01 9.49 15.55
CA THR A 113 -5.83 10.36 15.66
C THR A 113 -5.99 11.36 16.81
N PHE A 114 -7.15 11.99 16.93
CA PHE A 114 -7.35 13.09 17.88
C PHE A 114 -8.00 12.68 19.19
N ILE A 115 -8.87 11.67 19.19
CA ILE A 115 -9.73 11.35 20.34
C ILE A 115 -9.24 10.09 21.04
N ASN A 116 -8.88 9.06 20.28
CA ASN A 116 -8.34 7.83 20.84
C ASN A 116 -7.11 7.39 20.02
N PRO A 117 -5.89 7.85 20.38
CA PRO A 117 -4.65 7.56 19.67
C PRO A 117 -4.28 6.07 19.70
N ASN A 118 -4.89 5.29 18.81
CA ASN A 118 -4.68 3.85 18.70
C ASN A 118 -4.08 3.51 17.34
N TYR A 119 -2.74 3.52 17.29
CA TYR A 119 -1.99 3.22 16.08
C TYR A 119 -2.29 1.84 15.48
N PRO A 120 -2.37 0.73 16.27
CA PRO A 120 -2.67 -0.59 15.72
C PRO A 120 -4.05 -0.65 15.04
N LEU A 121 -5.09 -0.09 15.67
CA LEU A 121 -6.44 -0.06 15.10
C LEU A 121 -6.49 0.72 13.79
N ARG A 122 -5.77 1.84 13.70
CA ARG A 122 -5.68 2.63 12.46
C ARG A 122 -5.10 1.81 11.30
N VAL A 123 -4.03 1.07 11.56
CA VAL A 123 -3.39 0.22 10.55
C VAL A 123 -4.29 -0.97 10.17
N GLN A 124 -5.02 -1.54 11.13
CA GLN A 124 -6.00 -2.61 10.86
C GLN A 124 -7.13 -2.11 9.97
N VAL A 125 -7.76 -0.97 10.28
CA VAL A 125 -8.82 -0.37 9.47
C VAL A 125 -8.32 -0.09 8.05
N PHE A 126 -7.15 0.53 7.92
CA PHE A 126 -6.53 0.76 6.61
C PHE A 126 -6.31 -0.54 5.83
N SER A 127 -5.73 -1.55 6.48
CA SER A 127 -5.39 -2.83 5.83
C SER A 127 -6.64 -3.59 5.40
N LEU A 128 -7.70 -3.60 6.20
CA LEU A 128 -8.97 -4.24 5.86
C LEU A 128 -9.63 -3.59 4.65
N VAL A 129 -9.67 -2.26 4.60
CA VAL A 129 -10.24 -1.53 3.45
C VAL A 129 -9.39 -1.77 2.20
N MET A 130 -8.06 -1.76 2.33
CA MET A 130 -7.15 -2.07 1.23
C MET A 130 -7.36 -3.51 0.71
N VAL A 131 -7.46 -4.50 1.60
CA VAL A 131 -7.76 -5.90 1.23
C VAL A 131 -9.09 -5.99 0.50
N ALA A 132 -10.13 -5.30 0.97
CA ALA A 132 -11.43 -5.28 0.29
C ALA A 132 -11.32 -4.75 -1.15
N ILE A 133 -10.56 -3.66 -1.37
CA ILE A 133 -10.31 -3.10 -2.71
C ILE A 133 -9.56 -4.12 -3.58
N LEU A 134 -8.47 -4.70 -3.07
CA LEU A 134 -7.64 -5.66 -3.81
C LEU A 134 -8.40 -6.96 -4.13
N MET A 135 -9.27 -7.44 -3.23
CA MET A 135 -10.13 -8.58 -3.48
C MET A 135 -11.14 -8.28 -4.58
N ALA A 136 -11.77 -7.10 -4.58
CA ALA A 136 -12.66 -6.66 -5.66
C ALA A 136 -11.91 -6.57 -6.99
N HIS A 137 -10.66 -6.10 -6.97
CA HIS A 137 -9.79 -6.01 -8.14
C HIS A 137 -9.43 -7.38 -8.69
N THR A 138 -9.10 -8.31 -7.81
CA THR A 138 -8.81 -9.71 -8.16
C THR A 138 -10.03 -10.41 -8.73
N ALA A 139 -11.20 -10.24 -8.11
CA ALA A 139 -12.46 -10.82 -8.58
C ALA A 139 -12.84 -10.32 -9.99
N LEU A 140 -12.59 -9.04 -10.28
CA LEU A 140 -12.76 -8.48 -11.61
C LEU A 140 -11.84 -9.16 -12.63
N MET A 141 -10.56 -9.31 -12.31
CA MET A 141 -9.59 -9.89 -13.24
C MET A 141 -9.72 -11.41 -13.42
N ARG A 142 -10.23 -12.15 -12.42
CA ARG A 142 -10.43 -13.61 -12.49
C ARG A 142 -11.27 -14.04 -13.69
N ARG A 143 -12.22 -13.22 -14.12
CA ARG A 143 -13.05 -13.48 -15.31
C ARG A 143 -12.25 -13.49 -16.62
N SER A 144 -11.09 -12.85 -16.64
CA SER A 144 -10.24 -12.72 -17.83
C SER A 144 -8.95 -13.56 -17.76
N VAL A 145 -8.74 -14.32 -16.68
CA VAL A 145 -7.54 -15.16 -16.46
C VAL A 145 -7.42 -16.32 -17.46
N ALA A 146 -8.55 -16.86 -17.92
CA ALA A 146 -8.56 -17.95 -18.89
C ALA A 146 -8.07 -17.50 -20.28
N VAL A 147 -8.29 -16.23 -20.62
CA VAL A 147 -8.05 -15.69 -21.96
C VAL A 147 -6.74 -14.88 -22.03
N ASN A 148 -6.31 -14.26 -20.93
CA ASN A 148 -5.19 -13.32 -20.94
C ASN A 148 -4.10 -13.69 -19.92
N TYR A 149 -2.89 -13.99 -20.42
CA TYR A 149 -1.71 -14.27 -19.59
C TYR A 149 -1.39 -13.14 -18.61
N PHE A 150 -1.50 -11.88 -19.05
CA PHE A 150 -1.26 -10.71 -18.19
C PHE A 150 -2.26 -10.64 -17.02
N ALA A 151 -3.52 -11.04 -17.24
CA ALA A 151 -4.51 -11.09 -16.17
C ALA A 151 -4.18 -12.18 -15.14
N ARG A 152 -3.58 -13.31 -15.57
CA ARG A 152 -3.14 -14.38 -14.66
C ARG A 152 -2.01 -13.92 -13.75
N VAL A 153 -0.97 -13.30 -14.32
CA VAL A 153 0.14 -12.75 -13.54
C VAL A 153 -0.36 -11.69 -12.57
N ALA A 154 -1.24 -10.78 -13.02
CA ALA A 154 -1.81 -9.75 -12.15
C ALA A 154 -2.61 -10.33 -10.97
N VAL A 155 -3.42 -11.36 -11.20
CA VAL A 155 -4.18 -12.04 -10.12
C VAL A 155 -3.25 -12.70 -9.10
N VAL A 156 -2.17 -13.33 -9.55
CA VAL A 156 -1.17 -13.94 -8.64
C VAL A 156 -0.50 -12.85 -7.79
N VAL A 157 -0.04 -11.76 -8.40
CA VAL A 157 0.61 -10.65 -7.68
C VAL A 157 -0.34 -10.01 -6.68
N LEU A 158 -1.60 -9.75 -7.07
CA LEU A 158 -2.61 -9.20 -6.16
C LEU A 158 -2.92 -10.16 -5.00
N GLY A 159 -2.98 -11.47 -5.27
CA GLY A 159 -3.16 -12.50 -4.24
C GLY A 159 -2.02 -12.51 -3.23
N ILE A 160 -0.77 -12.41 -3.70
CA ILE A 160 0.41 -12.28 -2.84
C ILE A 160 0.32 -11.01 -1.99
N GLN A 161 -0.06 -9.87 -2.56
CA GLN A 161 -0.23 -8.63 -1.80
C GLN A 161 -1.31 -8.75 -0.71
N ILE A 162 -2.45 -9.36 -1.03
CA ILE A 162 -3.52 -9.62 -0.04
C ILE A 162 -2.99 -10.51 1.08
N PHE A 163 -2.24 -11.56 0.76
CA PHE A 163 -1.65 -12.45 1.76
C PHE A 163 -0.73 -11.69 2.74
N PHE A 164 0.19 -10.86 2.23
CA PHE A 164 1.06 -10.06 3.08
C PHE A 164 0.31 -9.02 3.93
N LEU A 165 -0.75 -8.40 3.39
CA LEU A 165 -1.61 -7.47 4.13
C LEU A 165 -2.37 -8.17 5.26
N LEU A 166 -2.87 -9.39 5.02
CA LEU A 166 -3.53 -10.19 6.05
C LEU A 166 -2.54 -10.63 7.12
N LEU A 167 -1.38 -11.15 6.72
CA LEU A 167 -0.30 -11.51 7.64
C LEU A 167 0.04 -10.33 8.54
N ARG A 168 0.23 -9.13 7.96
CA ARG A 168 0.49 -7.90 8.70
C ARG A 168 -0.63 -7.54 9.69
N THR A 169 -1.88 -7.75 9.30
CA THR A 169 -3.04 -7.45 10.17
C THR A 169 -3.09 -8.40 11.36
N VAL A 170 -2.81 -9.70 11.13
CA VAL A 170 -2.76 -10.72 12.17
C VAL A 170 -1.60 -10.49 13.12
N THR A 171 -0.39 -10.18 12.61
CA THR A 171 0.77 -9.93 13.47
C THR A 171 0.57 -8.70 14.34
N LEU A 172 0.02 -7.62 13.80
CA LEU A 172 -0.32 -6.41 14.58
C LEU A 172 -1.41 -6.65 15.64
N ALA A 173 -2.32 -7.60 15.41
CA ALA A 173 -3.35 -7.95 16.39
C ALA A 173 -2.80 -8.83 17.53
N MET A 174 -1.78 -9.66 17.24
CA MET A 174 -1.11 -10.49 18.24
C MET A 174 -0.09 -9.70 19.06
N ASP A 175 0.54 -8.70 18.46
CA ASP A 175 1.61 -7.93 19.06
C ASP A 175 1.16 -6.50 19.36
N ASN A 176 0.41 -6.35 20.47
CA ASN A 176 -0.09 -5.05 20.97
C ASN A 176 1.04 -4.08 21.41
N ALA A 177 2.32 -4.45 21.24
CA ALA A 177 3.49 -3.70 21.68
C ALA A 177 4.06 -2.71 20.63
N ILE A 178 3.57 -2.71 19.39
CA ILE A 178 4.08 -1.81 18.32
C ILE A 178 3.44 -0.42 18.46
N GLN A 179 4.18 0.55 18.99
CA GLN A 179 3.67 1.89 19.30
C GLN A 179 3.97 2.94 18.21
N GLY A 180 4.91 2.69 17.28
CA GLY A 180 5.34 3.66 16.26
C GLY A 180 5.08 3.29 14.80
N VAL A 181 4.80 4.30 13.96
CA VAL A 181 4.84 4.23 12.48
C VAL A 181 6.19 3.74 11.94
N PHE A 182 7.25 3.95 12.72
CA PHE A 182 8.64 3.64 12.39
C PHE A 182 9.29 2.63 13.35
N ASP A 183 8.52 2.02 14.24
CA ASP A 183 9.08 0.96 15.09
C ASP A 183 9.39 -0.28 14.22
N PRO A 184 10.57 -0.90 14.39
CA PRO A 184 10.95 -2.08 13.64
C PRO A 184 9.95 -3.20 13.96
N SER A 185 9.19 -3.63 12.95
CA SER A 185 8.28 -4.78 13.09
C SER A 185 9.05 -6.03 13.48
N VAL A 186 8.44 -6.95 14.24
CA VAL A 186 9.06 -8.21 14.67
C VAL A 186 9.57 -9.06 13.50
N MET A 187 9.07 -8.89 12.27
CA MET A 187 9.66 -9.55 11.09
C MET A 187 11.10 -9.10 10.80
N GLN A 188 11.44 -7.86 11.16
CA GLN A 188 12.79 -7.32 11.11
C GLN A 188 13.64 -7.85 12.28
N VAL A 189 13.05 -8.05 13.47
CA VAL A 189 13.72 -8.64 14.63
C VAL A 189 13.98 -10.13 14.43
N VAL A 190 13.03 -10.90 13.88
CA VAL A 190 13.20 -12.33 13.55
C VAL A 190 14.21 -12.52 12.43
N HIS A 191 14.26 -11.62 11.43
CA HIS A 191 15.35 -11.64 10.45
C HIS A 191 16.71 -11.29 11.08
N LEU A 192 16.75 -10.37 12.05
CA LEU A 192 17.96 -10.01 12.80
C LEU A 192 18.42 -11.16 13.72
N ASP A 193 17.50 -11.87 14.37
CA ASP A 193 17.83 -12.98 15.28
C ASP A 193 18.22 -14.25 14.51
N SER A 194 17.64 -14.48 13.32
CA SER A 194 18.09 -15.54 12.41
C SER A 194 19.47 -15.26 11.75
N GLY A 195 19.97 -14.02 11.87
CA GLY A 195 21.25 -13.58 11.33
C GLY A 195 22.42 -13.66 12.33
N ILE A 196 22.18 -13.97 13.60
CA ILE A 196 23.23 -14.10 14.64
C ILE A 196 23.33 -15.57 15.12
N GLY A 197 23.03 -16.49 14.20
CA GLY A 197 23.10 -17.93 14.43
C GLY A 197 24.36 -18.61 13.89
N THR A 198 25.43 -17.92 13.50
CA THR A 198 26.68 -18.57 13.03
C THR A 198 27.92 -17.66 13.13
N SER A 199 28.40 -17.41 14.34
CA SER A 199 29.85 -17.28 14.60
C SER A 199 30.15 -17.63 16.06
N THR A 200 30.20 -18.95 16.31
CA THR A 200 31.36 -19.64 16.88
C THR A 200 32.18 -18.78 17.85
N TYR A 201 32.00 -18.88 19.17
CA TYR A 201 32.67 -19.90 19.99
C TYR A 201 34.01 -20.38 19.40
N CYS A 202 35.03 -19.53 19.37
CA CYS A 202 36.41 -20.00 19.42
C CYS A 202 37.31 -18.95 20.08
N ASN A 203 37.89 -19.34 21.22
CA ASN A 203 39.21 -18.95 21.74
C ASN A 203 39.56 -17.45 21.84
N GLU A 204 39.64 -16.93 23.06
CA GLU A 204 40.96 -16.81 23.74
C GLU A 204 40.78 -16.34 25.19
N SER A 205 40.64 -17.33 26.06
CA SER A 205 41.23 -17.32 27.40
C SER A 205 42.72 -17.63 27.27
N ALA A 206 43.59 -16.62 27.09
CA ALA A 206 45.03 -16.66 27.39
C ALA A 206 45.72 -15.33 27.00
N ALA A 207 45.81 -14.38 27.93
CA ALA A 207 46.96 -13.50 28.16
C ALA A 207 46.64 -12.54 29.31
#